data_AF-A0A945U3V6-F1
#
_entry.id   AF-A0A945U3V6-F1
#
_cell.length_a   1.000
_cell.length_b   1.000
_cell.length_c   1.000
_cell.angle_alpha   90.00
_cell.angle_beta   90.00
_cell.angle_gamma   90.00
#
_symmetry.space_group_name_H-M   'P 1'
#
loop_
_entity.id
_entity.type
_entity.pdbx_description
1 polymer ?
#
loop_
_entity_poly.entity_id
_entity_poly.type
_entity_poly.pdbx_seq_one_letter_code
_entity_poly.pdbx_strand_id
1 'polypeptide(L)'
;MPSELTWYLTRVSGLVAWALMMVAVLWGLLLVSRVLERRPSSVWLLDLHKHLSLLTVVLTAVHVGALWLDEFVEFRMVEIFIPLTSDYETTAVTLGVVALWTLGVVEISARMRGLLPQRVWRTLHMLSGPLVIMATLHAIMIGTDMGNPVVITVGMVLAAEVILVLVLRACGGRRSVSVPSTTG
;
A
#
# COMPACT_ATOMS: atom_id res chain seq x y z
N MET A 1 13.77 -27.22 11.54
CA MET A 1 13.76 -26.96 10.08
C MET A 1 12.51 -26.21 9.61
N PRO A 2 11.29 -26.35 10.20
CA PRO A 2 10.17 -25.46 9.90
C PRO A 2 10.43 -23.99 10.26
N SER A 3 11.09 -23.77 11.40
CA SER A 3 11.35 -22.44 11.98
C SER A 3 12.21 -21.51 11.11
N GLU A 4 13.23 -22.01 10.41
CA GLU A 4 14.01 -21.17 9.49
C GLU A 4 13.18 -20.76 8.27
N LEU A 5 12.36 -21.68 7.74
CA LEU A 5 11.50 -21.41 6.59
C LEU A 5 10.43 -20.36 6.94
N THR A 6 9.74 -20.50 8.08
CA THR A 6 8.72 -19.52 8.53
C THR A 6 9.34 -18.16 8.79
N TRP A 7 10.56 -18.13 9.33
CA TRP A 7 11.30 -16.89 9.55
C TRP A 7 11.62 -16.16 8.24
N TYR A 8 12.22 -16.86 7.26
CA TYR A 8 12.51 -16.27 5.94
C TYR A 8 11.23 -15.89 5.19
N LEU A 9 10.21 -16.75 5.21
CA LEU A 9 8.93 -16.48 4.55
C LEU A 9 8.27 -15.24 5.12
N THR A 10 8.19 -15.10 6.44
CA THR A 10 7.63 -13.92 7.10
C THR A 10 8.32 -12.65 6.63
N ARG A 11 9.66 -12.61 6.64
CA ARG A 11 10.43 -11.40 6.29
C ARG A 11 10.32 -11.06 4.80
N VAL A 12 10.54 -12.04 3.92
CA VAL A 12 10.52 -11.82 2.47
C VAL A 12 9.12 -11.47 1.97
N SER A 13 8.09 -12.19 2.42
CA SER A 13 6.70 -11.90 2.00
C SER A 13 6.24 -10.52 2.47
N GLY A 14 6.60 -10.10 3.69
CA GLY A 14 6.30 -8.77 4.21
C GLY A 14 6.96 -7.64 3.40
N LEU A 15 8.26 -7.75 3.12
CA LEU A 15 9.00 -6.77 2.32
C LEU A 15 8.47 -6.66 0.90
N VAL A 16 8.19 -7.80 0.25
CA VAL A 16 7.69 -7.82 -1.13
C VAL A 16 6.24 -7.32 -1.18
N ALA A 17 5.39 -7.67 -0.20
CA ALA A 17 4.04 -7.11 -0.09
C ALA A 17 4.08 -5.58 0.04
N TRP A 18 4.95 -5.05 0.91
CA TRP A 18 5.13 -3.61 1.08
C TRP A 18 5.60 -2.91 -0.21
N ALA A 19 6.59 -3.49 -0.90
CA ALA A 19 7.07 -2.95 -2.17
C ALA A 19 5.99 -2.97 -3.26
N LEU A 20 5.26 -4.08 -3.41
CA LEU A 20 4.15 -4.19 -4.38
C LEU A 20 3.03 -3.20 -4.08
N MET A 21 2.72 -2.97 -2.81
CA MET A 21 1.72 -1.98 -2.40
C MET A 21 2.13 -0.57 -2.81
N MET A 22 3.38 -0.18 -2.57
CA MET A 22 3.94 1.10 -3.01
C MET A 22 3.84 1.26 -4.52
N VAL A 23 4.25 0.23 -5.28
CA VAL A 23 4.16 0.22 -6.74
C VAL A 23 2.69 0.30 -7.20
N ALA A 24 1.76 -0.39 -6.55
CA ALA A 24 0.34 -0.34 -6.88
C ALA A 24 -0.25 1.07 -6.71
N VAL A 25 0.13 1.78 -5.64
CA VAL A 25 -0.29 3.18 -5.39
C VAL A 25 0.32 4.12 -6.43
N LEU A 26 1.62 4.00 -6.72
CA LEU A 26 2.28 4.74 -7.79
C LEU A 26 1.56 4.55 -9.13
N TRP A 27 1.25 3.30 -9.48
CA TRP A 27 0.52 2.97 -10.70
C TRP A 27 -0.87 3.59 -10.74
N GLY A 28 -1.60 3.53 -9.61
CA GLY A 28 -2.91 4.14 -9.45
C GLY A 28 -2.88 5.67 -9.61
N LEU A 29 -1.82 6.34 -9.14
CA LEU A 29 -1.62 7.77 -9.34
C LEU A 29 -1.33 8.10 -10.81
N LEU A 30 -0.50 7.30 -11.49
CA LEU A 30 -0.21 7.44 -12.92
C LEU A 30 -1.47 7.31 -13.79
N LEU A 31 -2.35 6.35 -13.48
CA LEU A 31 -3.66 6.16 -14.13
C LEU A 31 -4.49 7.44 -14.15
N VAL A 32 -4.47 8.22 -13.05
CA VAL A 32 -5.29 9.44 -12.92
C VAL A 32 -4.53 10.70 -13.36
N SER A 33 -3.20 10.72 -13.30
CA SER A 33 -2.36 11.91 -13.57
C SER A 33 -2.12 12.16 -15.07
N ARG A 34 -2.40 13.35 -15.60
CA ARG A 34 -2.12 13.72 -17.02
C ARG A 34 -0.62 13.94 -17.33
N VAL A 35 0.27 13.47 -16.46
CA VAL A 35 1.71 13.71 -16.53
C VAL A 35 2.35 13.02 -17.73
N LEU A 36 1.80 11.88 -18.17
CA LEU A 36 2.24 11.21 -19.40
C LEU A 36 1.42 11.70 -20.61
N GLU A 37 2.06 12.45 -21.52
CA GLU A 37 1.46 12.89 -22.79
C GLU A 37 1.16 11.72 -23.74
N ARG A 38 1.90 10.61 -23.62
CA ARG A 38 1.71 9.35 -24.37
C ARG A 38 1.46 8.20 -23.40
N ARG A 39 0.21 8.00 -22.98
CA ARG A 39 -0.15 6.90 -22.07
C ARG A 39 -0.23 5.56 -22.83
N PRO A 40 0.27 4.45 -22.24
CA PRO A 40 -0.21 3.11 -22.60
C PRO A 40 -1.74 3.04 -22.48
N SER A 41 -2.38 2.07 -23.12
CA SER A 41 -3.84 1.95 -23.04
C SER A 41 -4.30 1.91 -21.57
N SER A 42 -5.33 2.68 -21.25
CA SER A 42 -5.86 2.76 -19.87
C SER A 42 -6.30 1.39 -19.33
N VAL A 43 -6.55 0.42 -20.22
CA VAL A 43 -6.93 -0.95 -19.89
C VAL A 43 -5.75 -1.71 -19.31
N TRP A 44 -4.59 -1.69 -19.95
CA TRP A 44 -3.40 -2.41 -19.47
C TRP A 44 -2.90 -1.86 -18.12
N LEU A 45 -2.89 -0.53 -17.98
CA LEU A 45 -2.51 0.10 -16.71
C LEU A 45 -3.44 -0.32 -15.56
N LEU A 46 -4.75 -0.35 -15.82
CA LEU A 46 -5.74 -0.77 -14.83
C LEU A 46 -5.61 -2.26 -14.49
N ASP A 47 -5.33 -3.09 -15.49
CA ASP A 47 -5.14 -4.53 -15.30
C ASP A 47 -3.91 -4.83 -14.44
N LEU A 48 -2.79 -4.16 -14.73
CA LEU A 48 -1.57 -4.26 -13.92
C LEU A 48 -1.80 -3.77 -12.48
N HIS A 49 -2.51 -2.65 -12.28
CA HIS A 49 -2.85 -2.17 -10.93
C HIS A 49 -3.64 -3.21 -10.12
N LYS A 50 -4.62 -3.88 -10.75
CA LYS A 50 -5.39 -4.96 -10.11
C LYS A 50 -4.51 -6.15 -9.76
N HIS A 51 -3.61 -6.55 -10.67
CA HIS A 51 -2.71 -7.68 -10.43
C HIS A 51 -1.73 -7.40 -9.29
N LEU A 52 -1.13 -6.20 -9.25
CA LEU A 52 -0.25 -5.76 -8.16
C LEU A 52 -0.99 -5.72 -6.81
N SER A 53 -2.24 -5.24 -6.81
CA SER A 53 -3.08 -5.19 -5.60
C SER A 53 -3.41 -6.60 -5.09
N LEU A 54 -3.74 -7.52 -6.00
CA LEU A 54 -3.98 -8.92 -5.64
C LEU A 54 -2.72 -9.58 -5.05
N LEU A 55 -1.56 -9.41 -5.68
CA LEU A 55 -0.30 -9.96 -5.18
C LEU A 55 0.07 -9.39 -3.80
N THR A 56 -0.19 -8.10 -3.57
CA THR A 56 -0.01 -7.46 -2.27
C THR A 56 -0.84 -8.17 -1.19
N VAL A 57 -2.11 -8.43 -1.47
CA VAL A 57 -3.02 -9.12 -0.53
C VAL A 57 -2.57 -10.55 -0.29
N VAL A 58 -2.22 -11.29 -1.34
CA VAL A 58 -1.74 -12.67 -1.22
C VAL A 58 -0.47 -12.74 -0.38
N LEU A 59 0.52 -11.89 -0.66
CA LEU A 59 1.76 -11.89 0.12
C LEU A 59 1.57 -11.38 1.54
N THR A 60 0.63 -10.46 1.79
CA THR A 60 0.26 -10.07 3.16
C THR A 60 -0.37 -11.25 3.91
N ALA A 61 -1.22 -12.04 3.25
CA ALA A 61 -1.78 -13.25 3.85
C ALA A 61 -0.71 -14.31 4.13
N VAL A 62 0.28 -14.47 3.23
CA VAL A 62 1.44 -15.34 3.46
C VAL A 62 2.28 -14.81 4.64
N HIS A 63 2.51 -13.50 4.72
CA HIS A 63 3.24 -12.87 5.82
C HIS A 63 2.58 -13.14 7.18
N VAL A 64 1.27 -12.89 7.29
CA VAL A 64 0.49 -13.15 8.51
C VAL A 64 0.40 -14.64 8.83
N GLY A 65 0.21 -15.49 7.81
CA GLY A 65 0.18 -16.94 7.97
C GLY A 65 1.52 -17.51 8.43
N ALA A 66 2.63 -16.99 7.92
CA ALA A 66 3.96 -17.38 8.36
C ALA A 66 4.26 -16.90 9.78
N LEU A 67 3.81 -15.69 10.17
CA LEU A 67 3.89 -15.19 11.56
C LEU A 67 3.13 -16.09 12.53
N TRP A 68 1.95 -16.57 12.14
CA TRP A 68 1.14 -17.44 13.01
C TRP A 68 1.74 -18.85 13.18
N LEU A 69 2.51 -19.30 12.18
CA LEU A 69 3.19 -20.60 12.21
C LEU A 69 4.63 -20.51 12.75
N ASP A 70 5.10 -19.31 13.11
CA ASP A 70 6.46 -19.11 13.56
C ASP A 70 6.66 -19.60 15.00
N GLU A 71 7.75 -20.34 15.22
CA GLU A 71 8.10 -20.92 16.53
C GLU A 71 9.01 -20.00 17.36
N PHE A 72 9.58 -18.94 16.78
CA PHE A 72 10.45 -18.01 17.51
C PHE A 72 9.67 -16.90 18.21
N VAL A 73 8.60 -16.41 17.60
CA VAL A 73 7.69 -15.43 18.20
C VAL A 73 6.26 -15.95 18.11
N GLU A 74 5.77 -16.49 19.22
CA GLU A 74 4.42 -17.06 19.29
C GLU A 74 3.36 -15.95 19.32
N PHE A 75 2.80 -15.61 18.16
CA PHE A 75 1.68 -14.68 18.07
C PHE A 75 0.33 -15.38 18.26
N ARG A 76 -0.47 -14.84 19.17
CA ARG A 76 -1.86 -15.28 19.36
C ARG A 76 -2.74 -14.67 18.27
N MET A 77 -3.80 -15.38 17.88
CA MET A 77 -4.80 -14.84 16.91
C MET A 77 -5.36 -13.48 17.31
N VAL A 78 -5.49 -13.21 18.62
CA VAL A 78 -5.95 -11.92 19.12
C VAL A 78 -4.98 -10.79 18.75
N GLU A 79 -3.67 -11.05 18.78
CA GLU A 79 -2.61 -10.07 18.48
C GLU A 79 -2.49 -9.77 16.99
N ILE A 80 -2.93 -10.71 16.15
CA ILE A 80 -2.94 -10.55 14.69
C ILE A 80 -4.11 -9.66 14.23
N PHE A 81 -5.23 -9.69 14.93
CA PHE A 81 -6.46 -9.03 14.48
C PHE A 81 -6.93 -7.88 15.36
N ILE A 82 -6.48 -7.79 16.61
CA ILE A 82 -6.87 -6.75 17.55
C ILE A 82 -5.65 -5.86 17.86
N PRO A 83 -5.74 -4.54 17.63
CA PRO A 83 -4.65 -3.62 17.96
C PRO A 83 -4.40 -3.55 19.47
N LEU A 84 -3.17 -3.20 19.86
CA LEU A 84 -2.73 -2.97 21.25
C LEU A 84 -2.72 -4.20 22.18
N THR A 85 -2.88 -5.43 21.65
CA THR A 85 -2.88 -6.64 22.48
C THR A 85 -1.58 -7.43 22.48
N SER A 86 -0.61 -7.06 21.64
CA SER A 86 0.71 -7.71 21.60
C SER A 86 1.64 -7.11 22.64
N ASP A 87 2.25 -7.95 23.47
CA ASP A 87 3.32 -7.55 24.40
C ASP A 87 4.67 -7.37 23.67
N TYR A 88 4.80 -7.91 22.46
CA TYR A 88 5.96 -7.72 21.58
C TYR A 88 5.75 -6.51 20.67
N GLU A 89 6.66 -5.53 20.73
CA GLU A 89 6.70 -4.35 19.85
C GLU A 89 5.30 -3.74 19.60
N THR A 90 4.55 -3.51 20.69
CA THR A 90 3.11 -3.23 20.70
C THR A 90 2.69 -2.17 19.68
N THR A 91 3.43 -1.07 19.58
CA THR A 91 3.14 0.02 18.65
C THR A 91 3.31 -0.41 17.20
N ALA A 92 4.40 -1.11 16.87
CA ALA A 92 4.67 -1.55 15.52
C ALA A 92 3.65 -2.62 15.07
N VAL A 93 3.35 -3.59 15.94
CA VAL A 93 2.32 -4.61 15.67
C VAL A 93 0.95 -3.96 15.46
N THR A 94 0.58 -3.00 16.31
CA THR A 94 -0.68 -2.25 16.18
C THR A 94 -0.80 -1.56 14.82
N LEU A 95 0.26 -0.92 14.32
CA LEU A 95 0.27 -0.34 12.98
C LEU A 95 0.06 -1.39 11.89
N GLY A 96 0.67 -2.56 12.04
CA GLY A 96 0.48 -3.70 11.14
C GLY A 96 -0.97 -4.19 11.10
N VAL A 97 -1.61 -4.34 12.28
CA VAL A 97 -3.02 -4.76 12.39
C VAL A 97 -3.96 -3.73 11.74
N VAL A 98 -3.77 -2.43 12.02
CA VAL A 98 -4.61 -1.39 11.41
C VAL A 98 -4.38 -1.31 9.90
N ALA A 99 -3.14 -1.48 9.43
CA ALA A 99 -2.82 -1.59 8.01
C ALA A 99 -3.50 -2.80 7.36
N LEU A 100 -3.48 -3.97 8.00
CA LEU A 100 -4.15 -5.19 7.52
C LEU A 100 -5.64 -4.96 7.28
N TRP A 101 -6.34 -4.39 8.26
CA TRP A 101 -7.76 -4.05 8.13
C TRP A 101 -8.01 -3.02 7.04
N THR A 102 -7.17 -1.98 6.96
CA THR A 102 -7.29 -0.93 5.95
C THR A 102 -7.08 -1.49 4.54
N LEU A 103 -6.11 -2.39 4.35
CA LEU A 103 -5.91 -3.13 3.10
C LEU A 103 -7.15 -3.94 2.72
N GLY A 104 -7.73 -4.66 3.68
CA GLY A 104 -8.98 -5.39 3.48
C GLY A 104 -10.12 -4.48 3.00
N VAL A 105 -10.33 -3.34 3.67
CA VAL A 105 -11.36 -2.35 3.28
C VAL A 105 -11.12 -1.80 1.88
N VAL A 106 -9.88 -1.41 1.55
CA VAL A 106 -9.53 -0.88 0.23
C VAL A 106 -9.76 -1.93 -0.86
N GLU A 107 -9.30 -3.17 -0.66
CA GLU A 107 -9.40 -4.22 -1.68
C GLU A 107 -10.85 -4.68 -1.88
N ILE A 108 -11.59 -4.92 -0.79
CA ILE A 108 -12.99 -5.34 -0.86
C ILE A 108 -13.82 -4.24 -1.54
N SER A 109 -13.64 -2.98 -1.15
CA SER A 109 -14.35 -1.87 -1.79
C SER A 109 -13.99 -1.71 -3.27
N ALA A 110 -12.74 -1.95 -3.66
CA ALA A 110 -12.30 -1.93 -5.05
C ALA A 110 -12.97 -3.02 -5.90
N ARG A 111 -13.11 -4.25 -5.37
CA ARG A 111 -13.83 -5.35 -6.03
C ARG A 111 -15.33 -5.10 -6.11
N MET A 112 -15.89 -4.46 -5.09
CA MET A 112 -17.30 -4.07 -5.02
C MET A 112 -17.62 -2.73 -5.70
N ARG A 113 -16.70 -2.16 -6.49
CA ARG A 113 -16.87 -0.85 -7.13
C ARG A 113 -18.20 -0.74 -7.91
N GLY A 114 -18.66 -1.81 -8.56
CA GLY A 114 -19.93 -1.82 -9.31
C GLY A 114 -21.18 -1.74 -8.44
N LEU A 115 -21.07 -2.03 -7.15
CA LEU A 115 -22.17 -2.06 -6.18
C LEU A 115 -22.21 -0.80 -5.28
N LEU A 116 -21.12 -0.04 -5.24
CA LEU A 116 -20.96 1.10 -4.35
C LEU A 116 -21.24 2.43 -5.09
N PRO A 117 -21.88 3.42 -4.42
CA PRO A 117 -21.93 4.77 -4.95
C PRO A 117 -20.52 5.31 -5.19
N GLN A 118 -20.31 6.01 -6.31
CA GLN A 118 -19.00 6.50 -6.73
C GLN A 118 -18.26 7.31 -5.64
N ARG A 119 -19.01 8.08 -4.83
CA ARG A 119 -18.45 8.85 -3.70
C ARG A 119 -17.90 7.93 -2.60
N VAL A 120 -18.67 6.91 -2.21
CA VAL A 120 -18.29 5.96 -1.16
C VAL A 120 -17.05 5.18 -1.58
N TRP A 121 -17.08 4.60 -2.79
CA TRP A 121 -15.92 3.87 -3.33
C TRP A 121 -14.67 4.74 -3.33
N ARG A 122 -14.78 6.00 -3.80
CA ARG A 122 -13.63 6.91 -3.84
C ARG A 122 -13.08 7.21 -2.45
N THR A 123 -13.94 7.47 -1.46
CA THR A 123 -13.50 7.72 -0.08
C THR A 123 -12.77 6.51 0.51
N LEU A 124 -13.33 5.31 0.33
CA LEU A 124 -12.71 4.07 0.81
C LEU A 124 -11.37 3.81 0.09
N HIS A 125 -11.32 3.98 -1.22
CA HIS A 125 -10.10 3.76 -1.99
C HIS A 125 -9.00 4.78 -1.64
N MET A 126 -9.35 5.99 -1.19
CA MET A 126 -8.38 6.99 -0.69
C MET A 126 -7.71 6.58 0.62
N LEU A 127 -8.23 5.57 1.33
CA LEU A 127 -7.55 4.98 2.49
C LEU A 127 -6.23 4.27 2.11
N SER A 128 -5.97 4.05 0.81
CA SER A 128 -4.67 3.57 0.31
C SER A 128 -3.49 4.47 0.70
N GLY A 129 -3.70 5.78 0.87
CA GLY A 129 -2.67 6.70 1.35
C GLY A 129 -2.27 6.43 2.81
N PRO A 130 -3.21 6.53 3.77
CA PRO A 130 -2.97 6.12 5.16
C PRO A 130 -2.41 4.70 5.30
N LEU A 131 -2.93 3.74 4.51
CA LEU A 131 -2.43 2.36 4.49
C LEU A 131 -0.93 2.29 4.22
N VAL A 132 -0.45 2.97 3.18
CA VAL A 132 0.98 3.01 2.84
C VAL A 132 1.80 3.56 4.00
N ILE A 133 1.33 4.63 4.65
CA ILE A 133 2.03 5.25 5.78
C ILE A 133 2.14 4.25 6.94
N MET A 134 1.02 3.64 7.34
CA MET A 134 0.97 2.72 8.47
C MET A 134 1.84 1.47 8.22
N ALA A 135 1.75 0.86 7.04
CA ALA A 135 2.56 -0.30 6.70
C ALA A 135 4.06 0.03 6.62
N THR A 136 4.42 1.23 6.14
CA THR A 136 5.81 1.68 6.10
C THR A 136 6.35 1.90 7.50
N LEU A 137 5.58 2.55 8.39
CA LEU A 137 5.98 2.72 9.78
C LEU A 137 6.10 1.37 10.50
N HIS A 138 5.15 0.46 10.30
CA HIS A 138 5.24 -0.92 10.79
C HIS A 138 6.55 -1.58 10.35
N ALA A 139 6.86 -1.55 9.05
CA ALA A 139 8.09 -2.13 8.50
C ALA A 139 9.35 -1.49 9.12
N ILE A 140 9.42 -0.16 9.23
CA ILE A 140 10.57 0.55 9.83
C ILE A 140 10.77 0.18 11.29
N MET A 141 9.69 0.05 12.06
CA MET A 141 9.77 -0.13 13.50
C MET A 141 10.14 -1.56 13.91
N ILE A 142 9.66 -2.57 13.18
CA ILE A 142 9.85 -4.00 13.55
C ILE A 142 10.76 -4.76 12.59
N GLY A 143 10.95 -4.25 11.37
CA GLY A 143 11.69 -4.92 10.32
C GLY A 143 13.18 -4.71 10.48
N THR A 144 13.89 -5.72 10.99
CA THR A 144 15.36 -5.69 11.07
C THR A 144 16.04 -5.61 9.69
N ASP A 145 15.35 -5.96 8.59
CA ASP A 145 15.83 -5.76 7.22
C ASP A 145 15.82 -4.29 6.77
N MET A 146 15.13 -3.40 7.49
CA MET A 146 15.11 -1.97 7.17
C MET A 146 16.43 -1.27 7.47
N GLY A 147 17.39 -1.96 8.10
CA GLY A 147 18.79 -1.52 8.15
C GLY A 147 19.58 -1.83 6.87
N ASN A 148 19.05 -2.63 5.95
CA ASN A 148 19.72 -2.99 4.71
C ASN A 148 19.68 -1.81 3.73
N PRO A 149 20.84 -1.32 3.24
CA PRO A 149 20.89 -0.17 2.33
C PRO A 149 20.12 -0.36 1.03
N VAL A 150 19.96 -1.61 0.55
CA VAL A 150 19.13 -1.90 -0.63
C VAL A 150 17.65 -1.62 -0.35
N VAL A 151 17.14 -2.14 0.77
CA VAL A 151 15.72 -1.95 1.18
C VAL A 151 15.43 -0.47 1.41
N ILE A 152 16.33 0.22 2.10
CA ILE A 152 16.26 1.66 2.33
C ILE A 152 16.20 2.43 1.01
N THR A 153 17.11 2.11 0.07
CA THR A 153 17.20 2.82 -1.23
C THR A 153 15.93 2.62 -2.04
N VAL A 154 15.45 1.38 -2.16
CA VAL A 154 14.20 1.08 -2.87
C VAL A 154 13.02 1.82 -2.21
N GLY A 155 12.95 1.82 -0.88
CA GLY A 155 11.94 2.55 -0.13
C GLY A 155 11.93 4.05 -0.40
N MET A 156 13.11 4.67 -0.36
CA MET A 156 13.27 6.10 -0.63
C MET A 156 12.89 6.46 -2.06
N VAL A 157 13.27 5.65 -3.05
CA VAL A 157 12.92 5.87 -4.46
C VAL A 157 11.40 5.81 -4.64
N LEU A 158 10.74 4.77 -4.14
CA LEU A 158 9.29 4.62 -4.25
C LEU A 158 8.54 5.75 -3.53
N ALA A 159 9.00 6.14 -2.34
CA ALA A 159 8.41 7.27 -1.60
C ALA A 159 8.59 8.60 -2.35
N ALA A 160 9.78 8.86 -2.89
CA ALA A 160 10.07 10.06 -3.66
C ALA A 160 9.20 10.15 -4.92
N GLU A 161 8.98 9.04 -5.62
CA GLU A 161 8.08 8.98 -6.78
C GLU A 161 6.62 9.29 -6.40
N VAL A 162 6.13 8.76 -5.26
CA VAL A 162 4.78 9.06 -4.78
C VAL A 162 4.65 10.55 -4.51
N ILE A 163 5.60 11.13 -3.78
CA ILE A 163 5.61 12.56 -3.44
C ILE A 163 5.67 13.41 -4.70
N LEU A 164 6.57 13.08 -5.65
CA LEU A 164 6.71 13.79 -6.91
C LEU A 164 5.38 13.82 -7.67
N VAL A 165 4.71 12.67 -7.82
CA VAL A 165 3.42 12.61 -8.52
C VAL A 165 2.35 13.40 -7.79
N LEU A 166 2.31 13.38 -6.46
CA LEU A 166 1.37 14.18 -5.68
C LEU A 166 1.62 15.68 -5.86
N VAL A 167 2.87 16.13 -5.82
CA VAL A 167 3.26 17.53 -6.05
C VAL A 167 2.88 17.98 -7.46
N LEU A 168 3.21 17.19 -8.48
CA LEU A 168 2.85 17.50 -9.88
C LEU A 168 1.34 17.64 -10.07
N ARG A 169 0.54 16.84 -9.36
CA ARG A 169 -0.93 16.96 -9.39
C ARG A 169 -1.43 18.22 -8.68
N ALA A 170 -0.85 18.58 -7.54
CA ALA A 170 -1.20 19.80 -6.82
C ALA A 170 -0.87 21.07 -7.65
N CYS A 171 0.29 21.08 -8.32
CA CYS A 171 0.74 22.20 -9.16
C CYS A 171 0.01 22.26 -10.52
N GLY A 172 -0.30 21.12 -11.14
CA GLY A 172 -0.97 21.04 -12.44
C GLY A 172 -2.47 21.40 -12.43
N GLY A 173 -3.09 21.49 -11.24
CA GLY A 173 -4.52 21.81 -11.06
C GLY A 173 -4.91 23.28 -11.25
N ARG A 174 -3.97 24.18 -11.61
CA ARG A 174 -4.19 25.64 -11.66
C ARG A 174 -4.06 26.28 -13.05
N ARG A 175 -4.57 25.65 -14.12
CA ARG A 175 -4.82 26.40 -15.38
C ARG A 175 -6.27 26.89 -15.39
N SER A 176 -6.48 28.09 -14.83
CA SER A 176 -7.70 28.87 -15.07
C SER A 176 -7.76 29.20 -16.57
N VAL A 177 -8.76 28.64 -17.26
CA VAL A 177 -9.11 29.05 -18.62
C VAL A 177 -9.61 30.49 -18.53
N SER A 178 -8.80 31.44 -19.01
CA SER A 178 -9.25 32.81 -19.25
C SER A 178 -10.28 32.77 -20.39
N VAL A 179 -11.56 32.90 -20.05
CA VAL A 179 -12.61 33.10 -21.06
C VAL A 179 -12.38 34.51 -21.65
N PRO A 180 -12.19 34.65 -22.98
CA PRO A 180 -12.12 35.97 -23.59
C PRO A 180 -13.45 36.69 -23.36
N SER A 181 -13.42 37.90 -22.80
CA SER A 181 -14.58 38.76 -22.74
C SER A 181 -14.91 39.22 -24.16
N THR A 182 -15.88 38.59 -24.80
CA THR A 182 -16.57 39.14 -25.97
C THR A 182 -17.50 40.25 -25.50
N THR A 183 -16.94 41.44 -25.28
CA THR A 183 -17.71 42.69 -25.27
C THR A 183 -17.66 43.25 -26.68
N GLY A 184 -18.82 43.26 -27.33
CA GLY A 184 -19.09 44.08 -28.51
C GLY A 184 -19.44 45.51 -28.15
#